data_AF-A0AAP2Z4I5-F1
#
_entry.id   AF-A0AAP2Z4I5-F1
#
_cell.length_a   1.000
_cell.length_b   1.000
_cell.length_c   1.000
_cell.angle_alpha   90.00
_cell.angle_beta   90.00
_cell.angle_gamma   90.00
#
_symmetry.space_group_name_H-M   'P 1'
#
loop_
_entity.id
_entity.type
_entity.pdbx_description
1 polymer ?
#
loop_
_entity_poly.entity_id
_entity_poly.type
_entity_poly.pdbx_seq_one_letter_code
_entity_poly.pdbx_strand_id
1 'polypeptide(L)'
;MEPAYLNTTALTARELTSECDIPTSTLYRKLEQLAEVGLLEERVRIRMDGKHASEYRQAFTGLTVSVSGDSGVEVDVSAPADSQSAEPLLAVNR
;
A
#
# COMPACT_ATOMS: atom_id res chain seq x y z
N MET A 1 9.20 -19.78 14.06
CA MET A 1 9.79 -18.43 14.03
C MET A 1 9.35 -17.82 12.72
N GLU A 2 8.27 -17.03 12.76
CA GLU A 2 7.57 -16.54 11.56
C GLU A 2 8.25 -15.25 11.06
N PRO A 3 8.55 -15.13 9.75
CA PRO A 3 9.13 -13.91 9.21
C PRO A 3 8.04 -12.84 9.06
N ALA A 4 7.82 -12.04 10.10
CA ALA A 4 6.88 -10.92 10.12
C ALA A 4 7.45 -9.65 9.44
N TYR A 5 7.92 -9.74 8.20
CA TYR A 5 8.54 -8.59 7.51
C TYR A 5 7.59 -7.81 6.60
N LEU A 6 6.29 -8.14 6.54
CA LEU A 6 5.32 -7.39 5.76
C LEU A 6 4.20 -6.91 6.68
N ASN A 7 4.21 -5.62 6.99
CA ASN A 7 3.20 -4.96 7.81
C ASN A 7 1.90 -4.84 6.98
N THR A 8 1.08 -5.91 6.98
CA THR A 8 -0.15 -5.98 6.17
C THR A 8 -1.28 -5.06 6.68
N THR A 9 -1.06 -4.43 7.84
CA THR A 9 -2.01 -3.50 8.47
C THR A 9 -1.91 -2.11 7.82
N ALA A 10 -3.06 -1.47 7.58
CA ALA A 10 -3.08 -0.11 7.03
C ALA A 10 -2.56 0.92 8.05
N LEU A 11 -1.62 1.77 7.63
CA LEU A 11 -0.99 2.79 8.48
C LEU A 11 -1.15 4.18 7.87
N THR A 12 -1.39 5.17 8.72
CA THR A 12 -1.41 6.58 8.31
C THR A 12 0.01 7.07 8.01
N ALA A 13 0.14 8.12 7.19
CA ALA A 13 1.43 8.77 6.96
C ALA A 13 2.14 9.18 8.27
N ARG A 14 1.36 9.55 9.30
CA ARG A 14 1.87 9.89 10.63
C ARG A 14 2.46 8.69 11.37
N GLU A 15 1.76 7.56 11.35
CA GLU A 15 2.24 6.30 11.94
C GLU A 15 3.49 5.83 11.19
N LEU A 16 3.49 5.86 9.86
CA LEU A 16 4.66 5.53 9.04
C LEU A 16 5.86 6.45 9.30
N THR A 17 5.65 7.73 9.60
CA THR A 17 6.74 8.64 9.99
C THR A 17 7.34 8.26 11.34
N SER A 18 6.56 7.68 12.25
CA SER A 18 7.05 7.21 13.55
C SER A 18 7.81 5.88 13.44
N GLU A 19 7.38 5.01 12.53
CA GLU A 19 7.98 3.68 12.32
C GLU A 19 9.20 3.72 11.37
N CYS A 20 9.26 4.67 10.44
CA CYS A 20 10.35 4.79 9.47
C CYS A 20 11.33 5.90 9.87
N ASP A 21 12.60 5.55 10.02
CA ASP A 21 13.69 6.50 10.28
C ASP A 21 14.16 7.20 9.00
N ILE A 22 13.25 7.94 8.36
CA ILE A 22 13.52 8.74 7.16
C ILE A 22 12.87 10.12 7.26
N PRO A 23 13.39 11.15 6.55
CA PRO A 23 12.77 12.47 6.55
C PRO A 23 11.31 12.42 6.05
N THR A 24 10.42 13.17 6.69
CA THR A 24 8.99 13.23 6.35
C THR A 24 8.75 13.56 4.88
N SER A 25 9.51 14.49 4.30
CA SER A 25 9.41 14.83 2.86
C SER A 25 9.78 13.67 1.94
N THR A 26 10.71 12.80 2.39
CA THR A 26 11.10 11.60 1.65
C THR A 26 10.06 10.50 1.80
N LEU A 27 9.45 10.37 2.98
CA LEU A 27 8.34 9.45 3.20
C LEU A 27 7.16 9.79 2.28
N TYR A 28 6.65 11.03 2.31
CA TYR A 28 5.51 11.42 1.48
C TYR A 28 5.78 11.19 -0.01
N ARG A 29 6.98 11.56 -0.49
CA ARG A 29 7.37 11.29 -1.88
C ARG A 29 7.37 9.79 -2.20
N LYS A 30 7.83 8.93 -1.29
CA LYS A 30 7.78 7.47 -1.48
C LYS A 30 6.35 6.93 -1.45
N LEU A 31 5.50 7.43 -0.57
CA LEU A 31 4.10 6.99 -0.49
C LEU A 31 3.34 7.34 -1.78
N GLU A 32 3.55 8.55 -2.30
CA GLU A 32 2.99 8.98 -3.58
C GLU A 32 3.49 8.09 -4.73
N GLN A 33 4.80 7.88 -4.84
CA GLN A 33 5.37 7.03 -5.89
C GLN A 33 4.87 5.59 -5.83
N LEU A 34 4.80 5.00 -4.63
CA LEU A 34 4.33 3.63 -4.45
C LEU A 34 2.82 3.48 -4.69
N ALA A 35 2.02 4.50 -4.36
CA ALA A 35 0.60 4.53 -4.67
C ALA A 35 0.36 4.69 -6.18
N GLU A 36 1.13 5.54 -6.85
CA GLU A 36 1.06 5.77 -8.30
C GLU A 36 1.30 4.48 -9.09
N VAL A 37 2.28 3.66 -8.67
CA VAL A 37 2.56 2.37 -9.33
C VAL A 37 1.68 1.22 -8.81
N GLY A 38 0.72 1.50 -7.93
CA GLY A 38 -0.22 0.50 -7.41
C GLY A 38 0.38 -0.49 -6.41
N LEU A 39 1.55 -0.20 -5.83
CA LEU A 39 2.13 -1.00 -4.73
C LEU A 39 1.50 -0.68 -3.37
N LEU A 40 0.93 0.52 -3.24
CA LEU A 40 0.12 0.92 -2.11
C LEU A 40 -1.29 1.32 -2.56
N GLU A 41 -2.27 0.96 -1.74
CA GLU A 41 -3.63 1.49 -1.83
C GLU A 41 -3.78 2.62 -0.78
N GLU A 42 -4.10 3.83 -1.25
CA GLU A 42 -4.43 4.95 -0.38
C GLU A 42 -5.94 4.96 -0.07
N ARG A 43 -6.29 5.07 1.21
CA ARG A 43 -7.68 5.27 1.66
C ARG A 43 -7.77 6.38 2.68
N VAL A 44 -8.95 7.00 2.78
CA VAL A 44 -9.23 7.99 3.82
C VAL A 44 -9.74 7.30 5.07
N ARG A 45 -8.97 7.38 6.17
CA ARG A 45 -9.42 6.94 7.49
C ARG A 45 -10.27 8.04 8.12
N ILE A 46 -11.59 7.82 8.16
CA ILE A 46 -12.54 8.72 8.80
C ILE A 46 -12.43 8.56 10.32
N ARG A 47 -12.11 9.64 11.04
CA ARG A 47 -12.13 9.70 12.50
C ARG A 47 -13.21 10.66 12.96
N MET A 48 -13.93 10.30 14.03
CA MET A 48 -15.02 11.12 14.58
C MET A 48 -14.54 12.47 15.16
N ASP A 49 -13.24 12.62 15.40
CA ASP A 49 -12.58 13.89 15.80
C ASP A 49 -12.40 14.88 14.63
N GLY A 50 -12.80 14.52 13.40
CA GLY A 50 -12.74 15.39 12.23
C GLY A 50 -11.38 15.46 11.52
N LYS A 51 -10.33 14.86 12.10
CA LYS A 51 -9.04 14.69 11.42
C LYS A 51 -9.06 13.44 10.55
N HIS A 52 -9.56 13.58 9.32
CA HIS A 52 -9.36 12.58 8.28
C HIS A 52 -7.87 12.46 7.99
N ALA A 53 -7.36 11.23 7.94
CA ALA A 53 -5.98 10.96 7.61
C ALA A 53 -5.91 9.91 6.52
N SER A 54 -5.07 10.13 5.50
CA SER A 54 -4.76 9.09 4.53
C SER A 54 -4.04 7.94 5.23
N GLU A 55 -4.56 6.74 5.04
CA GLU A 55 -3.93 5.47 5.38
C GLU A 55 -3.47 4.76 4.11
N TYR A 56 -2.38 4.02 4.24
CA TYR A 56 -1.74 3.30 3.15
C TYR A 56 -1.71 1.82 3.50
N ARG A 57 -2.13 0.98 2.57
CA ARG A 57 -2.09 -0.47 2.69
C ARG A 57 -1.29 -1.07 1.54
N GLN A 58 -0.55 -2.13 1.83
CA GLN A 58 0.11 -2.95 0.81
C GLN A 58 -0.90 -3.55 -0.17
N ALA A 59 -0.68 -3.36 -1.48
CA ALA A 59 -1.55 -3.82 -2.56
C ALA A 59 -0.94 -4.97 -3.39
N PHE A 60 0.08 -5.66 -2.86
CA PHE A 60 0.74 -6.81 -3.48
C PHE A 60 0.96 -7.91 -2.44
N THR A 61 1.08 -9.17 -2.87
CA THR A 61 1.40 -10.31 -1.98
C THR A 61 2.85 -10.75 -2.10
N GLY A 62 3.52 -10.40 -3.20
CA GLY A 62 4.92 -10.72 -3.44
C GLY A 62 5.58 -9.69 -4.34
N LEU A 63 6.86 -9.43 -4.09
CA LEU A 63 7.71 -8.59 -4.92
C LEU A 63 9.05 -9.31 -5.09
N THR A 64 9.41 -9.63 -6.33
CA THR A 64 10.66 -10.30 -6.66
C THR A 64 11.51 -9.36 -7.47
N VAL A 65 12.72 -9.08 -6.97
CA VAL A 65 13.71 -8.26 -7.67
C VAL A 65 14.82 -9.16 -8.18
N SER A 66 14.98 -9.21 -9.50
CA SER A 66 16.03 -9.96 -10.17
C SER A 66 17.07 -8.99 -10.72
N VAL A 67 18.33 -9.19 -10.37
CA VAL A 67 19.44 -8.36 -10.87
C VAL A 67 20.31 -9.22 -11.77
N SER A 68 20.34 -8.90 -13.05
CA SER A 68 21.16 -9.59 -14.05
C SER A 68 22.25 -8.64 -14.56
N GLY A 69 23.51 -9.09 -14.53
CA GLY A 69 24.68 -8.24 -14.79
C GLY A 69 24.62 -7.47 -16.12
N ASP A 70 24.12 -8.10 -17.18
CA ASP A 70 23.98 -7.49 -18.51
C ASP A 70 22.56 -6.96 -18.79
N SER A 71 21.54 -7.49 -18.10
CA SER A 71 20.12 -7.25 -18.42
C SER A 71 19.42 -6.26 -17.48
N GLY A 72 20.13 -5.73 -16.48
CA GLY A 72 19.60 -4.73 -15.57
C GLY A 72 18.79 -5.32 -14.41
N VAL A 73 17.87 -4.51 -13.88
CA VAL A 73 17.00 -4.88 -12.75
C VAL A 73 15.59 -5.14 -13.27
N GLU A 74 15.08 -6.34 -13.01
CA GLU A 74 13.71 -6.73 -13.29
C GLU A 74 12.93 -6.82 -11.98
N VAL A 75 11.70 -6.30 -11.97
CA VAL A 75 10.82 -6.31 -10.80
C VAL A 75 9.53 -7.00 -11.21
N ASP A 76 9.27 -8.15 -10.59
CA ASP A 76 8.00 -8.86 -10.72
C ASP A 76 7.14 -8.59 -9.47
N VAL A 77 5.87 -8.27 -9.70
CA VAL A 77 4.92 -7.92 -8.64
C VAL A 77 3.73 -8.85 -8.71
N SER A 78 3.54 -9.63 -7.65
CA SER A 78 2.37 -10.49 -7.50
C SER A 78 1.24 -9.68 -6.87
N ALA A 79 0.18 -9.43 -7.65
CA ALA A 79 -1.06 -8.87 -7.14
C ALA A 79 -1.72 -9.86 -6.16
N PRO A 80 -2.45 -9.37 -5.13
CA PRO A 80 -3.31 -10.24 -4.34
C PRO A 80 -4.29 -10.96 -5.27
N ALA A 81 -4.45 -12.28 -5.06
CA ALA A 81 -5.50 -13.02 -5.74
C ALA A 81 -6.85 -12.47 -5.29
N ASP A 82 -7.41 -11.55 -6.08
CA ASP A 82 -8.73 -11.02 -5.86
C ASP A 82 -9.72 -12.19 -5.87
N SER A 83 -10.29 -12.51 -4.70
CA SER A 83 -11.56 -13.23 -4.67
C SER A 83 -12.61 -12.24 -5.18
N GLN A 84 -12.73 -12.13 -6.50
CA GLN A 84 -13.86 -11.48 -7.15
C GLN A 84 -15.14 -12.23 -6.75
N SER A 85 -15.81 -11.73 -5.71
CA SER A 85 -17.25 -11.85 -5.46
C SER A 85 -17.67 -10.73 -4.50
N ALA A 86 -17.39 -9.48 -4.87
CA ALA A 86 -18.25 -8.39 -4.45
C ALA A 86 -19.20 -8.12 -5.62
N GLU A 87 -20.34 -8.81 -5.62
CA GLU A 87 -21.44 -8.47 -6.51
C GLU A 87 -21.79 -6.98 -6.36
N PRO A 88 -22.17 -6.28 -7.44
CA PRO A 88 -22.67 -4.92 -7.32
C PRO A 88 -24.03 -4.99 -6.61
N LEU A 89 -24.02 -4.88 -5.28
CA LEU A 89 -25.26 -4.79 -4.53
C LEU A 89 -25.79 -3.36 -4.59
N LEU A 90 -26.88 -3.29 -5.37
CA LEU A 90 -28.04 -2.43 -5.19
C LEU A 90 -28.03 -1.12 -5.98
N ALA A 91 -28.39 -1.27 -7.27
CA ALA A 91 -29.46 -0.44 -7.78
C ALA A 91 -30.67 -0.53 -6.82
N VAL A 92 -31.01 0.57 -6.16
CA VAL A 92 -32.38 0.80 -5.71
C VAL A 92 -32.83 2.14 -6.24
N ASN A 93 -33.87 2.07 -7.07
CA ASN A 93 -34.69 3.20 -7.46
C ASN A 93 -35.27 3.87 -6.20
N ARG A 94 -35.19 5.21 -6.15
CA ARG A 94 -36.39 6.04 -6.04
C ARG A 94 -36.13 7.48 -6.46
#